data_AF-A0A2N5X285-F1
#
_entry.id   AF-A0A2N5X285-F1
#
_cell.length_a   1.000
_cell.length_b   1.000
_cell.length_c   1.000
_cell.angle_alpha   90.00
_cell.angle_beta   90.00
_cell.angle_gamma   90.00
#
_symmetry.space_group_name_H-M   'P 1'
#
loop_
_entity.id
_entity.type
_entity.pdbx_description
1 polymer ?
#
loop_
_entity_poly.entity_id
_entity_poly.type
_entity_poly.pdbx_seq_one_letter_code
_entity_poly.pdbx_strand_id
1 'polypeptide(L)' 'MKVSREAVALVAGIALCILAVTPFVLAINYFDWGVSLVLAAPAFVWLLLWAGKKLERWARNEPDTLPPDPDYPDEEA' A
#
# COMPACT_ATOMS: atom_id res chain seq x y z
N MET A 1 -24.98 -1.97 -12.69
CA MET A 1 -24.17 -1.15 -11.75
C MET A 1 -22.81 -0.90 -12.41
N LYS A 2 -22.41 0.35 -12.62
CA LYS A 2 -21.03 0.65 -13.04
C LYS A 2 -20.15 0.50 -11.82
N VAL A 3 -19.29 -0.52 -11.81
CA VAL A 3 -18.30 -0.68 -10.74
C VAL A 3 -17.25 0.42 -10.94
N SER A 4 -17.12 1.34 -9.98
CA SER A 4 -16.06 2.35 -10.03
C SER A 4 -14.72 1.70 -9.73
N ARG A 5 -13.64 2.18 -10.37
CA ARG A 5 -12.27 1.69 -10.13
C ARG A 5 -11.87 1.84 -8.66
N GLU A 6 -12.43 2.85 -7.99
CA GLU A 6 -12.31 3.08 -6.55
C GLU A 6 -12.94 1.96 -5.72
N ALA A 7 -14.12 1.46 -6.11
CA ALA A 7 -14.74 0.34 -5.42
C ALA A 7 -13.93 -0.96 -5.58
N VAL A 8 -13.38 -1.20 -6.78
CA VAL A 8 -12.45 -2.32 -7.02
C VAL A 8 -11.20 -2.16 -6.17
N ALA A 9 -10.66 -0.94 -6.11
CA ALA A 9 -9.48 -0.64 -5.34
C ALA A 9 -9.68 -0.86 -3.84
N LEU A 10 -10.80 -0.41 -3.30
CA LEU A 10 -11.17 -0.60 -1.90
C LEU A 10 -11.26 -2.10 -1.56
N VAL A 11 -12.01 -2.86 -2.37
CA VAL A 11 -12.19 -4.31 -2.13
C VAL A 11 -10.86 -5.05 -2.25
N ALA A 12 -10.03 -4.72 -3.23
CA ALA A 12 -8.70 -5.31 -3.40
C ALA A 12 -7.78 -4.95 -2.22
N GLY A 13 -7.81 -3.71 -1.73
CA GLY A 13 -7.04 -3.29 -0.56
C GLY A 13 -7.45 -4.02 0.72
N ILE A 14 -8.76 -4.17 0.94
CA ILE A 14 -9.29 -4.94 2.09
C ILE A 14 -8.84 -6.41 2.00
N ALA A 15 -9.00 -7.03 0.83
CA ALA A 15 -8.59 -8.41 0.61
C ALA A 15 -7.08 -8.59 0.83
N LEU A 16 -6.26 -7.67 0.33
CA LEU A 16 -4.81 -7.65 0.53
C LEU A 16 -4.45 -7.56 2.02
N CYS A 17 -5.08 -6.65 2.76
CA CYS A 17 -4.85 -6.52 4.20
C CYS A 17 -5.19 -7.82 4.95
N ILE A 18 -6.35 -8.43 4.67
CA ILE A 18 -6.76 -9.68 5.32
C ILE A 18 -5.75 -10.80 4.98
N LEU A 19 -5.41 -10.95 3.70
CA LEU A 19 -4.50 -12.01 3.23
C LEU A 19 -3.07 -11.83 3.71
N ALA A 20 -2.62 -10.60 3.97
CA ALA A 20 -1.27 -10.34 4.44
C ALA A 20 -1.18 -10.38 5.97
N VAL A 21 -2.11 -9.73 6.69
CA VAL A 21 -2.06 -9.61 8.15
C VAL A 21 -2.33 -10.95 8.82
N THR A 22 -3.29 -11.73 8.32
CA THR A 22 -3.66 -13.02 8.92
C THR A 22 -2.47 -13.99 9.00
N PRO A 23 -1.75 -14.32 7.91
CA PRO A 23 -0.60 -15.20 8.00
C PRO A 23 0.56 -14.56 8.77
N PHE A 24 0.72 -13.24 8.76
CA PHE A 24 1.77 -12.55 9.52
C PHE A 24 1.58 -12.72 11.03
N VAL A 25 0.36 -12.53 11.52
CA VAL A 25 0.02 -12.74 12.93
C VAL A 25 0.11 -14.22 13.31
N LEU A 26 -0.35 -15.13 12.44
CA LEU A 26 -0.18 -16.57 12.65
C LEU A 26 1.30 -16.95 12.73
N ALA A 27 2.15 -16.38 11.89
CA ALA A 27 3.59 -16.63 11.94
C ALA A 27 4.19 -16.18 13.28
N ILE A 28 3.80 -15.02 13.80
CA ILE A 28 4.25 -14.58 15.14
C ILE A 28 3.82 -15.57 16.22
N ASN A 29 2.62 -16.13 16.11
CA ASN A 29 2.05 -17.04 17.11
C ASN A 29 2.67 -18.45 17.06
N TYR A 30 3.00 -18.96 15.88
CA TYR A 30 3.45 -20.35 15.69
C TYR A 30 4.97 -20.53 15.66
N PHE A 31 5.75 -19.48 15.38
CA PHE A 31 7.21 -19.56 15.32
C PHE A 31 7.86 -18.94 16.55
N ASP A 32 8.86 -19.63 17.12
CA ASP A 32 9.68 -19.13 18.25
C ASP A 32 10.43 -17.83 17.94
N TRP A 33 10.46 -17.41 16.67
CA TRP A 33 11.05 -16.14 16.21
C TRP A 33 10.10 -14.95 16.31
N GLY A 34 9.06 -15.03 17.16
CA GLY A 34 8.07 -13.97 17.35
C GLY A 34 8.70 -12.60 17.60
N VAL A 35 9.80 -12.50 18.36
CA VAL A 35 10.52 -11.22 18.58
C VAL A 35 11.07 -10.64 17.27
N SER A 36 11.73 -11.46 16.43
CA SER A 36 12.24 -11.01 15.13
C SER A 36 11.12 -10.60 14.18
N LEU A 37 9.99 -11.31 14.21
CA LEU A 37 8.80 -10.98 13.41
C LEU A 37 8.12 -9.69 13.90
N VAL A 38 8.10 -9.44 15.21
CA VAL A 38 7.63 -8.17 15.77
C VAL A 38 8.53 -7.01 15.33
N LEU A 39 9.85 -7.20 15.27
CA LEU A 39 10.77 -6.20 14.71
C LEU A 39 10.59 -6.00 13.20
N ALA A 40 10.13 -7.01 12.47
CA ALA A 40 9.79 -6.92 11.05
C ALA A 40 8.42 -6.24 10.80
N ALA A 41 7.56 -6.14 11.82
CA ALA A 41 6.22 -5.60 11.69
C ALA A 41 6.17 -4.16 11.13
N PRO A 42 7.05 -3.21 11.51
CA PRO A 42 7.09 -1.88 10.91
C PRO A 42 7.37 -1.92 9.41
N ALA A 43 8.30 -2.76 8.95
CA ALA A 43 8.60 -2.93 7.54
C ALA A 43 7.41 -3.55 6.79
N PHE A 44 6.74 -4.52 7.41
CA PHE A 44 5.53 -5.12 6.87
C PHE A 44 4.38 -4.10 6.73
N VAL A 45 4.15 -3.27 7.75
CA VAL A 45 3.16 -2.19 7.70
C VAL A 45 3.53 -1.16 6.63
N TRP A 46 4.82 -0.80 6.52
CA TRP A 46 5.30 0.10 5.48
C TRP A 46 4.99 -0.44 4.07
N LEU A 47 5.18 -1.75 3.83
CA LEU A 47 4.82 -2.39 2.56
C LEU A 47 3.31 -2.33 2.28
N LEU A 48 2.47 -2.54 3.30
CA LEU A 48 1.02 -2.42 3.16
C LEU A 48 0.60 -0.98 2.80
N LEU A 49 1.19 0.01 3.45
CA LEU A 49 0.94 1.42 3.13
C LEU A 49 1.42 1.78 1.73
N TRP A 50 2.57 1.27 1.31
CA TRP A 50 3.09 1.45 -0.05
C TRP A 50 2.17 0.82 -1.09
N ALA A 51 1.69 -0.41 -0.84
CA ALA A 51 0.73 -1.08 -1.72
C ALA A 51 -0.58 -0.30 -1.80
N GLY A 52 -1.12 0.15 -0.65
CA GLY A 52 -2.33 0.97 -0.59
C GLY A 52 -2.20 2.27 -1.39
N LYS A 53 -1.07 2.98 -1.27
CA LYS A 53 -0.78 4.18 -2.06
C LYS A 53 -0.74 3.91 -3.56
N LYS A 54 -0.12 2.81 -3.99
CA LYS A 54 -0.13 2.41 -5.40
C LYS A 54 -1.54 2.11 -5.90
N LEU A 55 -2.34 1.46 -5.07
CA LEU A 55 -3.70 1.07 -5.39
C LEU A 55 -4.63 2.28 -5.46
N GLU A 56 -4.45 3.26 -4.57
CA GLU A 56 -5.12 4.56 -4.61
C GLU A 56 -4.75 5.33 -5.89
N ARG A 57 -3.46 5.46 -6.22
CA ARG A 57 -3.01 6.13 -7.45
C ARG A 57 -3.60 5.47 -8.70
N TRP A 58 -3.60 4.14 -8.75
CA TRP A 58 -4.23 3.39 -9.84
C TRP A 58 -5.74 3.66 -9.92
N ALA A 59 -6.42 3.73 -8.79
CA ALA A 59 -7.86 4.01 -8.73
C ALA A 59 -8.19 5.42 -9.22
N ARG A 60 -7.39 6.41 -8.80
CA ARG A 60 -7.50 7.83 -9.19
C ARG A 60 -7.01 8.10 -10.61
N ASN A 61 -6.31 7.15 -11.22
CA ASN A 61 -5.72 7.27 -12.56
C ASN A 61 -4.77 8.49 -12.66
N GLU A 62 -4.07 8.77 -11.56
CA GLU A 62 -3.13 9.89 -11.41
C GLU A 62 -1.84 9.60 -12.21
N PRO A 63 -1.30 10.56 -12.98
CA PRO A 63 -0.04 10.39 -13.68
C PRO A 63 1.12 10.18 -12.70
N ASP A 64 2.10 9.35 -13.08
CA ASP A 64 3.24 8.96 -12.23
C ASP A 64 4.29 10.08 -12.07
N THR A 65 4.00 11.28 -12.58
CA THR A 65 4.82 12.48 -12.46
C THR A 65 4.37 13.29 -11.24
N LEU A 66 5.33 13.81 -10.47
CA LEU A 66 5.00 14.83 -9.48
C LEU A 66 4.28 15.99 -10.18
N PRO A 67 3.23 16.58 -9.58
CA PRO A 67 2.68 17.83 -10.10
C PRO A 67 3.81 18.85 -10.19
N PRO A 68 3.87 19.67 -11.26
CA PRO A 68 4.91 20.68 -11.42
C PRO A 68 5.01 21.53 -10.15
N ASP A 69 6.22 21.69 -9.63
CA ASP A 69 6.44 22.50 -8.44
C ASP A 69 6.13 23.97 -8.79
N PRO A 70 5.09 24.60 -8.20
CA PRO A 70 4.80 25.99 -8.48
C PRO A 70 5.93 26.93 -8.03
N ASP A 71 6.78 26.51 -7.10
CA ASP A 71 7.91 27.29 -6.59
C ASP A 71 9.20 27.09 -7.40
N TYR A 72 9.26 26.05 -8.24
CA TYR A 72 10.35 25.77 -9.18
C TYR A 72 9.75 25.33 -10.52
N PRO A 73 9.26 26.26 -11.35
CA PRO A 73 8.87 25.91 -12.71
C PRO A 73 10.10 25.35 -13.42
N ASP A 74 9.96 24.17 -14.01
CA ASP A 74 11.01 23.53 -14.80
C ASP A 74 11.33 24.45 -16.00
N GLU A 75 12.29 25.36 -15.84
CA GLU A 75 12.75 26.20 -16.94
C GLU A 75 13.43 25.30 -17.98
N GLU A 76 12.81 25.30 -19.15
CA GLU A 76 13.20 24.62 -20.38
C GLU A 76 14.72 24.66 -20.62
N ALA A 77 15.32 23.48 -20.81
CA ALA A 77 16.66 23.32 -21.40
C ALA A 77 16.54 22.81 -22.84
#